data_AF-A0A1Q2CB53-F1
#
_entry.id   AF-A0A1Q2CB53-F1
#
_cell.length_a   1.000
_cell.length_b   1.000
_cell.length_c   1.000
_cell.angle_alpha   90.00
_cell.angle_beta   90.00
_cell.angle_gamma   90.00
#
_symmetry.space_group_name_H-M   'P 1'
#
loop_
_entity.id
_entity.type
_entity.pdbx_description
1 polymer ?
#
loop_
_entity_poly.entity_id
_entity_poly.type
_entity_poly.pdbx_seq_one_letter_code
_entity_poly.pdbx_strand_id
1 'polypeptide(L)'
;MIERDEEKNTCLVARCENCGRLHVYKRERKDGEGCLCCGGGPMRMLGNAIVHENKTSDVKVRVSVEREELDKLIKDMDRVNRLADETYDKIRKMSKIKIEC
;
A
#
# COMPACT_ATOMS: atom_id res chain seq x y z
N MET A 1 12.52 5.95 27.95
CA MET A 1 11.82 5.66 26.67
C MET A 1 12.40 4.43 25.94
N ILE A 2 13.07 3.49 26.63
CA ILE A 2 13.82 2.39 25.99
C ILE A 2 13.00 1.08 25.97
N GLU A 3 12.14 0.87 26.96
CA GLU A 3 11.37 -0.38 27.13
C GLU A 3 10.30 -0.62 26.05
N ARG A 4 9.82 0.43 25.34
CA ARG A 4 8.72 0.31 24.36
C ARG A 4 9.13 -0.24 23.00
N ASP A 5 10.42 -0.30 22.70
CA ASP A 5 10.91 -0.79 21.39
C ASP A 5 11.33 -2.27 21.44
N GLU A 6 11.74 -2.79 22.60
CA GLU A 6 12.11 -4.21 22.75
C GLU A 6 10.89 -5.14 22.62
N GLU A 7 9.75 -4.75 23.16
CA GLU A 7 8.49 -5.50 23.03
C GLU A 7 7.99 -5.52 21.57
N LYS A 8 8.26 -4.48 20.78
CA LYS A 8 7.90 -4.42 19.35
C LYS A 8 8.79 -5.29 18.47
N ASN A 9 10.01 -5.56 18.89
CA ASN A 9 11.00 -6.30 18.11
C ASN A 9 11.06 -7.79 18.46
N THR A 10 10.26 -8.20 19.45
CA THR A 10 10.15 -9.61 19.85
C THR A 10 9.19 -10.34 18.92
N CYS A 11 9.69 -11.39 18.26
CA CYS A 11 8.95 -12.22 17.32
C CYS A 11 8.86 -13.66 17.83
N LEU A 12 7.74 -14.33 17.55
CA LEU A 12 7.60 -15.77 17.84
C LEU A 12 8.25 -16.60 16.73
N VAL A 13 8.97 -17.65 17.12
CA VAL A 13 9.62 -18.58 16.20
C VAL A 13 9.01 -19.97 16.32
N ALA A 14 8.66 -20.54 15.18
CA ALA A 14 8.18 -21.91 15.07
C ALA A 14 8.93 -22.66 13.97
N ARG A 15 9.07 -23.98 14.14
CA ARG A 15 9.68 -24.87 13.16
C ARG A 15 8.65 -25.84 12.62
N CYS A 16 8.60 -26.02 11.31
CA CYS A 16 7.83 -27.10 10.72
C CYS A 16 8.51 -28.44 10.99
N GLU A 17 7.80 -29.40 11.60
CA GLU A 17 8.38 -30.73 11.86
C GLU A 17 8.44 -31.60 10.58
N ASN A 18 7.71 -31.23 9.52
CA ASN A 18 7.76 -31.95 8.25
C ASN A 18 8.94 -31.52 7.35
N CYS A 19 9.15 -30.21 7.18
CA CYS A 19 10.18 -29.69 6.26
C CYS A 19 11.33 -28.95 6.96
N GLY A 20 11.32 -28.85 8.29
CA GLY A 20 12.38 -28.23 9.09
C GLY A 20 12.47 -26.71 9.00
N ARG A 21 11.66 -26.05 8.16
CA ARG A 21 11.73 -24.59 7.96
C ARG A 21 11.29 -23.81 9.19
N LEU A 22 11.98 -22.71 9.44
CA LEU A 22 11.67 -21.75 10.48
C LEU A 22 10.69 -20.69 9.96
N HIS A 23 9.71 -20.37 10.79
CA HIS A 23 8.74 -19.30 10.59
C HIS A 23 8.88 -18.29 11.73
N VAL A 24 8.90 -17.00 11.39
CA VAL A 24 9.06 -15.88 12.33
C VAL A 24 7.84 -14.97 12.22
N TYR A 25 7.17 -14.73 13.35
CA TYR A 25 5.91 -14.00 13.42
C TYR A 25 6.07 -12.74 14.28
N LYS A 26 5.74 -11.57 13.73
CA LYS A 26 5.87 -10.28 14.43
C LYS A 26 4.82 -10.03 15.52
N ARG A 27 3.71 -10.80 15.58
CA ARG A 27 2.62 -10.74 16.57
C ARG A 27 1.88 -12.07 16.66
N GLU A 28 1.03 -12.20 17.70
CA GLU A 28 0.14 -13.34 18.00
C GLU A 28 -0.25 -14.14 16.75
N ARG A 29 0.34 -15.32 16.66
CA ARG A 29 -0.02 -16.32 15.66
C ARG A 29 -1.46 -16.75 15.92
N LYS A 30 -2.31 -16.80 14.89
CA LYS A 30 -3.61 -17.44 15.04
C LYS A 30 -3.39 -18.95 15.18
N ASP A 31 -4.02 -19.55 16.19
CA ASP A 31 -3.99 -21.00 16.37
C ASP A 31 -4.43 -21.71 15.08
N GLY A 32 -3.74 -22.80 14.72
CA GLY A 32 -4.07 -23.61 13.54
C GLY A 32 -3.35 -23.23 12.24
N GLU A 33 -2.49 -22.22 12.22
CA GLU A 33 -1.63 -22.00 11.05
C GLU A 33 -0.67 -23.18 10.81
N GLY A 34 -0.63 -23.68 9.58
CA GLY A 34 0.30 -24.73 9.16
C GLY A 34 1.52 -24.16 8.42
N CYS A 35 2.51 -25.00 8.13
CA CYS A 35 3.66 -24.58 7.35
C CYS A 35 3.29 -24.16 5.93
N LEU A 36 3.50 -22.88 5.59
CA LEU A 36 3.27 -22.32 4.25
C LEU A 36 4.15 -22.96 3.16
N CYS A 37 5.27 -23.57 3.53
CA CYS A 37 6.23 -24.10 2.56
C CYS A 37 5.93 -25.53 2.10
N CYS A 38 5.33 -26.35 2.96
CA CYS A 38 5.06 -27.76 2.66
C CYS A 38 3.57 -28.13 2.67
N GLY A 39 2.68 -27.12 2.62
CA GLY A 39 1.24 -27.33 2.55
C GLY A 39 0.56 -27.67 3.88
N GLY A 40 1.09 -27.18 5.01
CA GLY A 40 0.40 -27.26 6.30
C GLY A 40 1.00 -28.23 7.32
N GLY A 41 2.28 -28.63 7.18
CA GLY A 41 2.95 -29.47 8.17
C GLY A 41 2.89 -28.87 9.59
N PRO A 42 2.86 -29.72 10.64
CA PRO A 42 2.70 -29.27 12.02
C PRO A 42 3.85 -28.39 12.46
N MET A 43 3.53 -27.42 13.32
CA MET A 43 4.43 -26.34 13.69
C MET A 43 4.75 -26.43 15.17
N ARG A 44 6.03 -26.66 15.49
CA ARG A 44 6.56 -26.69 16.84
C ARG A 44 7.07 -25.31 17.25
N MET A 45 6.56 -24.77 18.34
CA MET A 45 7.05 -23.51 18.91
C MET A 45 8.47 -23.70 19.46
N LEU A 46 9.37 -22.79 19.11
CA LEU A 46 10.75 -22.78 19.61
C LEU A 46 10.99 -21.69 20.66
N GLY A 47 10.21 -20.61 20.64
CA GLY A 47 10.31 -19.50 21.59
C GLY A 47 10.27 -18.14 20.89
N ASN A 48 10.95 -17.16 21.46
CA ASN A 48 11.02 -15.79 20.96
C ASN A 48 12.38 -15.49 20.32
N ALA A 49 12.38 -14.67 19.27
CA ALA A 49 13.58 -14.07 18.68
C ALA A 49 13.46 -12.55 18.74
N ILE A 50 14.59 -11.87 18.94
CA ILE A 50 14.67 -10.41 18.90
C ILE A 50 15.22 -10.00 17.55
N VAL A 51 14.44 -9.21 16.80
CA VAL A 51 14.90 -8.65 15.53
C VAL A 51 15.79 -7.45 15.83
N HIS A 52 17.08 -7.58 15.53
CA HIS A 52 18.00 -6.46 15.55
C HIS A 52 17.84 -5.66 14.26
N GLU A 53 17.12 -4.55 14.31
CA GLU A 53 17.04 -3.62 13.20
C GLU A 53 18.31 -2.75 13.16
N ASN A 54 18.92 -2.63 11.98
CA ASN A 54 19.82 -1.50 11.72
C ASN A 54 18.95 -0.24 11.66
N LYS A 55 19.32 0.82 12.38
CA LYS A 55 18.60 2.11 12.33
C LYS A 55 18.56 2.60 10.88
N THR A 56 17.46 2.40 10.17
CA THR A 56 17.20 3.09 8.91
C THR A 56 16.62 4.45 9.27
N SER A 57 17.37 5.51 8.98
CA SER A 57 16.88 6.87 9.08
C SER A 57 15.84 7.09 7.97
N ASP A 58 14.57 6.94 8.29
CA ASP A 58 13.47 7.32 7.39
C ASP A 58 13.51 8.84 7.16
N VAL A 59 13.94 9.26 5.97
CA VAL A 59 13.85 10.65 5.54
C VAL A 59 12.41 10.94 5.14
N LYS A 60 11.61 11.46 6.08
CA LYS A 60 10.26 11.96 5.77
C LYS A 60 10.37 13.33 5.08
N VAL A 61 10.29 13.33 3.75
CA VAL A 61 10.15 14.56 2.97
C VAL A 61 8.70 15.06 3.12
N ARG A 62 8.53 16.23 3.75
CA ARG A 62 7.26 16.96 3.75
C ARG A 62 7.21 17.83 2.51
N VAL A 63 6.35 17.48 1.56
CA VAL A 63 6.01 18.36 0.44
C VAL A 63 4.85 19.25 0.89
N SER A 64 5.14 20.50 1.22
CA SER A 64 4.13 21.52 1.45
C SER A 64 3.66 22.04 0.10
N VAL A 65 2.42 21.71 -0.29
CA VAL A 65 1.77 22.32 -1.46
C VAL A 65 0.99 23.52 -0.96
N GLU A 66 1.30 24.72 -1.47
CA GLU A 66 0.52 25.91 -1.18
C GLU A 66 -0.88 25.75 -1.78
N ARG A 67 -1.92 25.89 -0.94
CA ARG A 67 -3.33 25.67 -1.36
C ARG A 67 -3.76 26.56 -2.52
N GLU A 68 -3.13 27.72 -2.68
CA GLU A 68 -3.39 28.66 -3.77
C GLU A 68 -3.05 28.09 -5.15
N GLU A 69 -2.04 27.22 -5.24
CA GLU A 69 -1.68 26.55 -6.49
C GLU A 69 -2.66 25.44 -6.86
N LEU A 70 -3.20 24.74 -5.84
CA LEU A 70 -4.22 23.70 -6.05
C LEU A 70 -5.55 24.30 -6.52
N ASP A 71 -5.96 25.43 -5.95
CA ASP A 71 -7.18 26.14 -6.36
C ASP A 71 -7.08 26.71 -7.78
N LYS A 72 -5.89 27.17 -8.19
CA LYS A 72 -5.63 27.58 -9.58
C LYS A 72 -5.73 26.38 -10.54
N LEU A 73 -5.12 25.26 -10.17
CA LEU A 73 -5.14 24.03 -10.98
C LEU A 73 -6.57 23.49 -11.18
N ILE A 74 -7.39 23.49 -10.12
CA ILE A 74 -8.81 23.08 -10.20
C ILE A 74 -9.57 24.01 -11.17
N LYS A 75 -9.38 25.33 -11.06
CA LYS A 75 -10.02 26.30 -11.97
C LYS A 75 -9.59 26.14 -13.43
N ASP A 76 -8.32 25.80 -13.67
CA ASP A 76 -7.82 25.54 -15.02
C ASP A 76 -8.39 24.24 -15.59
N MET A 77 -8.51 23.19 -14.78
CA MET A 77 -9.12 21.94 -15.21
C MET A 77 -10.62 22.10 -15.54
N ASP A 78 -11.35 22.89 -14.75
CA ASP A 78 -12.76 23.23 -15.03
C ASP A 78 -12.91 23.99 -16.36
N ARG A 79 -11.98 24.89 -16.69
CA ARG A 79 -11.97 25.61 -17.97
C ARG A 79 -11.72 24.67 -19.15
N VAL A 80 -10.77 23.76 -19.03
CA VAL A 80 -10.45 22.78 -20.08
C VAL A 80 -11.64 21.85 -20.33
N ASN A 81 -12.31 21.37 -19.28
CA ASN A 81 -13.49 20.51 -19.43
C ASN A 81 -14.63 21.22 -20.18
N ARG A 82 -14.92 22.49 -19.85
CA ARG A 82 -15.94 23.26 -20.60
C ARG A 82 -15.59 23.44 -22.07
N LEU A 83 -14.32 23.72 -22.38
CA LEU A 83 -13.86 23.85 -23.77
C LEU A 83 -13.96 22.53 -24.53
N ALA A 84 -13.67 21.40 -23.89
CA ALA A 84 -13.82 20.08 -24.48
C ALA A 84 -15.29 19.77 -24.79
N ASP A 85 -16.20 20.04 -23.85
CA ASP A 85 -17.64 19.82 -24.04
C ASP A 85 -18.22 20.69 -25.15
N GLU A 86 -17.87 21.98 -25.18
CA GLU A 86 -18.29 22.89 -26.26
C GLU A 86 -17.77 22.45 -27.63
N THR A 87 -16.53 21.95 -27.68
CA THR A 87 -15.92 21.45 -28.92
C THR A 87 -16.62 20.17 -29.38
N TYR A 88 -16.91 19.26 -28.47
CA TYR A 88 -17.63 18.03 -28.75
C TYR A 88 -19.06 18.32 -29.26
N ASP A 89 -19.77 19.26 -28.64
CA ASP A 89 -21.10 19.68 -29.07
C ASP A 89 -21.08 20.36 -30.45
N LYS A 90 -20.07 21.20 -30.74
CA LYS A 90 -19.90 21.81 -32.07
C LYS A 90 -19.62 20.74 -33.13
N ILE A 91 -18.74 19.78 -32.86
CA ILE A 91 -18.45 18.65 -33.76
C ILE A 91 -19.72 17.83 -34.01
N ARG A 92 -20.50 17.53 -32.96
CA ARG A 92 -21.77 16.79 -33.06
C ARG A 92 -22.84 17.54 -33.87
N LYS A 93 -22.92 18.87 -33.74
CA LYS A 93 -23.83 19.68 -34.57
C LYS A 93 -23.39 19.69 -36.04
N MET A 94 -22.08 19.82 -36.30
CA MET A 94 -21.52 19.76 -37.64
C MET A 94 -21.70 18.38 -38.30
N SER A 95 -21.62 17.28 -37.55
CA SER A 95 -21.82 15.94 -38.09
C SER A 95 -23.28 15.66 -38.47
N LYS A 96 -24.24 16.22 -37.73
CA LYS A 96 -25.68 16.15 -38.08
C LYS A 96 -26.02 16.91 -39.37
N ILE A 97 -25.36 18.04 -39.62
CA ILE A 97 -25.58 18.85 -40.83
C ILE A 97 -25.04 18.15 -42.09
N LYS A 98 -24.09 17.20 -41.95
CA LYS A 98 -23.50 16.47 -43.09
C LYS A 98 -24.30 15.24 -43.57
N ILE A 99 -25.47 14.93 -42.99
CA ILE A 99 -26.32 13.77 -43.38
C ILE A 99 -27.58 14.22 -44.16
N GLU A 100 -27.54 15.40 -44.79
CA GLU A 100 -28.53 15.77 -45.81
C GLU A 100 -27.80 15.92 -47.15
N CYS A 101 -27.55 14.79 -47.81
CA CYS A 101 -27.22 14.65 -49.23
C CYS A 101 -27.93 13.40 -49.75
#